data_AF-A0A950KM84-F1
#
_entry.id   AF-A0A950KM84-F1
#
_cell.length_a   1.000
_cell.length_b   1.000
_cell.length_c   1.000
_cell.angle_alpha   90.00
_cell.angle_beta   90.00
_cell.angle_gamma   90.00
#
_symmetry.space_group_name_H-M   'P 1'
#
loop_
_entity.id
_entity.type
_entity.pdbx_description
1 polymer ?
#
loop_
_entity_poly.entity_id
_entity_poly.type
_entity_poly.pdbx_seq_one_letter_code
_entity_poly.pdbx_strand_id
1 'polypeptide(L)' 'MSRADETVWEVFARKEYEEPLHHVGTLTEDDEDLAIVCARAIYDEQPWIEMVLVPRPEIREAIRA' A
#
# COMPACT_ATOMS: atom_id res chain seq x y z
N MET A 1 21.78 -5.36 10.00
CA MET A 1 20.37 -5.19 10.41
C MET A 1 19.62 -6.36 9.81
N SER A 2 18.90 -7.11 10.66
CA SER A 2 18.21 -8.32 10.21
C SER A 2 17.02 -7.89 9.35
N ARG A 3 16.90 -8.43 8.15
CA ARG A 3 15.77 -8.22 7.22
C ARG A 3 14.47 -8.91 7.70
N ALA A 4 14.34 -9.10 9.01
CA ALA A 4 13.32 -9.95 9.64
C ALA A 4 12.08 -9.19 10.11
N ASP A 5 12.16 -7.86 10.22
CA ASP A 5 11.07 -7.02 10.72
C ASP A 5 10.43 -6.14 9.61
N GLU A 6 10.85 -6.34 8.36
CA GLU A 6 10.33 -5.62 7.21
C GLU A 6 8.88 -6.06 6.91
N THR A 7 7.92 -5.13 7.02
CA THR A 7 6.52 -5.38 6.65
C THR A 7 6.32 -5.02 5.19
N VAL A 8 5.73 -5.94 4.42
CA VAL A 8 5.31 -5.64 3.05
C VAL A 8 3.91 -5.06 3.07
N TRP A 9 3.72 -3.91 2.44
CA TRP A 9 2.45 -3.21 2.33
C TRP A 9 1.97 -3.25 0.88
N GLU A 10 0.70 -3.61 0.69
CA GLU A 10 -0.02 -3.40 -0.58
C GLU A 10 -0.54 -1.96 -0.60
N VAL A 11 -0.35 -1.26 -1.71
CA VAL A 11 -0.80 0.12 -1.89
C VAL A 11 -1.92 0.15 -2.91
N PHE A 12 -3.03 0.78 -2.53
CA PHE A 12 -4.18 1.00 -3.38
C PHE A 12 -4.44 2.49 -3.52
N ALA A 13 -4.84 2.95 -4.70
CA ALA A 13 -5.18 4.36 -4.92
C ALA A 13 -6.23 4.54 -6.02
N ARG A 14 -6.86 5.72 -6.05
CA ARG A 14 -7.81 6.13 -7.09
C ARG A 14 -7.76 7.64 -7.33
N LYS A 15 -8.17 8.06 -8.53
CA LYS A 15 -8.16 9.46 -8.97
C LYS A 15 -9.54 10.12 -8.89
N GLU A 16 -10.59 9.31 -8.94
CA GLU A 16 -11.99 9.76 -8.89
C GLU A 16 -12.79 8.88 -7.92
N TYR A 17 -13.75 9.46 -7.19
CA TYR A 17 -14.55 8.70 -6.21
C TYR A 17 -15.47 7.66 -6.86
N GLU A 18 -15.76 7.82 -8.15
CA GLU A 18 -16.57 6.90 -8.95
C GLU A 18 -15.75 5.69 -9.45
N GLU A 19 -14.42 5.77 -9.39
CA GLU A 19 -13.52 4.66 -9.72
C GLU A 19 -13.27 3.77 -8.49
N PRO A 20 -13.10 2.45 -8.70
CA PRO A 20 -12.70 1.55 -7.62
C PRO A 20 -11.26 1.86 -7.16
N LEU A 21 -10.91 1.43 -5.95
CA LEU A 21 -9.52 1.41 -5.51
C LEU A 21 -8.74 0.39 -6.35
N HIS A 22 -7.67 0.84 -6.99
CA HIS A 22 -6.79 0.00 -7.78
C HIS A 22 -5.51 -0.29 -7.01
N HIS A 23 -5.03 -1.53 -7.09
CA HIS A 23 -3.70 -1.86 -6.59
C HIS A 23 -2.64 -1.17 -7.47
N VAL A 24 -1.83 -0.30 -6.88
CA VAL A 24 -0.81 0.50 -7.60
C VAL A 24 0.61 -0.01 -7.36
N GLY A 25 0.83 -0.82 -6.33
CA GLY A 25 2.10 -1.49 -6.10
C GLY A 25 2.33 -1.85 -4.63
N THR A 26 3.57 -2.19 -4.32
CA THR A 26 3.97 -2.67 -2.99
C THR A 26 5.19 -1.92 -2.50
N LEU A 27 5.26 -1.67 -1.19
CA LEU A 27 6.45 -1.15 -0.52
C LEU A 27 6.82 -2.04 0.66
N THR A 28 8.07 -1.95 1.12
CA THR A 28 8.59 -2.71 2.25
C THR A 28 9.16 -1.73 3.26
N GLU A 29 8.51 -1.61 4.41
CA GLU A 29 8.91 -0.72 5.50
C GLU A 29 8.47 -1.36 6.83
N ASP A 30 9.29 -1.20 7.86
CA ASP A 30 9.04 -1.72 9.21
C ASP A 30 8.20 -0.76 10.07
N ASP A 31 8.28 0.54 9.80
CA ASP A 31 7.54 1.60 10.49
C ASP A 31 6.35 2.10 9.67
N GLU A 32 5.18 2.22 10.30
CA GLU A 32 3.92 2.62 9.65
C GLU A 32 3.96 4.08 9.18
N ASP A 33 4.51 5.00 9.98
CA ASP A 33 4.61 6.41 9.62
C ASP A 33 5.58 6.57 8.42
N LEU A 34 6.68 5.83 8.42
CA LEU A 34 7.61 5.79 7.30
C LEU A 34 6.97 5.18 6.05
N ALA A 35 6.20 4.09 6.18
CA ALA A 35 5.46 3.47 5.08
C ALA A 35 4.53 4.47 4.39
N ILE A 36 3.80 5.28 5.16
CA ILE A 36 2.90 6.33 4.64
C ILE A 36 3.67 7.40 3.87
N VAL A 37 4.78 7.89 4.42
CA VAL A 37 5.60 8.92 3.76
C VAL A 37 6.22 8.36 2.48
N CYS A 38 6.81 7.16 2.54
CA CYS A 38 7.40 6.48 1.39
C CYS A 38 6.37 6.23 0.29
N ALA A 39 5.17 5.73 0.61
CA ALA A 39 4.11 5.49 -0.38
C ALA A 39 3.75 6.77 -1.13
N ARG A 40 3.57 7.88 -0.40
CA ARG A 40 3.24 9.17 -1.01
C ARG A 40 4.34 9.72 -1.90
N ALA A 41 5.60 9.45 -1.57
CA ALA A 41 6.74 9.89 -2.36
C ALA A 41 6.98 8.99 -3.60
N ILE A 42 6.81 7.68 -3.47
CA ILE A 42 7.04 6.71 -4.56
C ILE A 42 5.94 6.81 -5.62
N TYR A 43 4.69 7.00 -5.19
CA TYR A 43 3.52 7.00 -6.07
C TYR A 43 2.97 8.41 -6.34
N ASP A 44 3.82 9.44 -6.37
CA ASP A 44 3.40 10.85 -6.54
C ASP A 44 3.01 11.23 -7.98
N GLU A 45 3.19 10.32 -8.93
CA GLU A 45 3.06 10.60 -10.37
C GLU A 45 1.63 10.92 -10.84
N GLN A 46 0.62 10.62 -10.03
CA GLN A 46 -0.79 10.85 -10.36
C GLN A 46 -1.47 11.69 -9.27
N PRO A 47 -2.51 12.45 -9.62
CA PRO A 47 -3.27 13.25 -8.66
C PRO A 47 -4.24 12.36 -7.86
N TRP A 48 -3.71 11.48 -7.02
CA TRP A 48 -4.51 10.59 -6.19
C TRP A 48 -5.35 11.39 -5.20
N ILE A 49 -6.66 11.10 -5.15
CA ILE A 49 -7.58 11.70 -4.18
C ILE A 49 -7.71 10.83 -2.92
N GLU A 50 -7.32 9.56 -3.03
CA GLU A 50 -7.31 8.59 -1.94
C GLU A 50 -6.21 7.56 -2.20
N MET A 51 -5.48 7.23 -1.14
CA MET A 51 -4.45 6.21 -1.11
C MET A 51 -4.59 5.42 0.20
N VAL A 52 -4.60 4.09 0.09
CA VAL A 52 -4.78 3.15 1.20
C VAL A 52 -3.62 2.17 1.19
N LEU A 53 -3.01 1.97 2.35
CA LEU A 53 -1.96 1.00 2.56
C LEU A 53 -2.52 -0.14 3.42
N VAL A 54 -2.24 -1.39 3.04
CA VAL A 54 -2.65 -2.57 3.80
C VAL A 54 -1.42 -3.44 4.04
N PRO A 55 -1.04 -3.72 5.29
CA PRO A 55 0.07 -4.63 5.56
C PRO A 55 -0.35 -6.04 5.14
N ARG A 56 0.50 -6.71 4.35
CA ARG A 56 0.23 -8.04 3.79
C ARG A 56 -0.16 -9.09 4.85
N PRO A 57 0.39 -9.08 6.08
CA PRO A 57 -0.06 -9.94 7.16
C PRO A 57 -1.52 -9.77 7.62
N GLU A 58 -2.21 -8.70 7.22
CA GLU A 58 -3.63 -8.46 7.52
C GLU A 58 -4.57 -8.94 6.41
N ILE A 59 -4.04 -9.25 5.23
CA ILE A 59 -4.84 -9.75 4.11
C ILE A 59 -5.29 -11.19 4.40
N ARG A 60 -6.58 -11.47 4.21
CA ARG A 60 -7.17 -12.79 4.40
C ARG A 60 -7.81 -13.24 3.09
N GLU A 61 -7.41 -14.41 2.60
CA GLU A 61 -8.06 -15.06 1.46
C GLU A 61 -9.44 -15.58 1.91
N ALA A 62 -10.51 -15.12 1.26
CA ALA A 62 -11.85 -15.63 1.51
C ALA A 62 -12.15 -16.89 0.65
N ILE A 63 -11.56 -16.97 -0.53
CA ILE A 63 -11.70 -18.08 -1.48
C ILE A 63 -10.34 -18.32 -2.12
N ARG A 64 -9.90 -19.58 -2.12
CA ARG A 64 -8.71 -20.04 -2.83
C ARG A 64 -9.15 -21.17 -3.76
N ALA A 65 -9.00 -20.96 -5.06
CA ALA A 65 -9.27 -21.97 -6.08
C ALA A 65 -8.07 -22.92 -6.24
#